data_AF-A0A0N0E8T8-F1
#
_entry.id   AF-A0A0N0E8T8-F1
#
_cell.length_a   1.000
_cell.length_b   1.000
_cell.length_c   1.000
_cell.angle_alpha   90.00
_cell.angle_beta   90.00
_cell.angle_gamma   90.00
#
_symmetry.space_group_name_H-M   'P 1'
#
loop_
_entity.id
_entity.type
_entity.pdbx_description
1 polymer ?
#
loop_
_entity_poly.entity_id
_entity_poly.type
_entity_poly.pdbx_seq_one_letter_code
_entity_poly.pdbx_strand_id
1 'polypeptide(L)'
;MHPAISVIFFTVTSGAGFGLMTMIGLGFPMHEGLVAAFLSCLLGGGLAVAGLLSSTFHLGHPERAWRALSQWRSSWLSREGVIAIVTLLIFAAYALIWMFTGERIAPLGWAVAAGSLLTVYATSMIYAQLKTVPNWHSKLTPLCYLFFSVTSGLLLAGMIGKAAFILGLPTPTIIVVALGIAWVIKSVWWRRADTIGFSDTGSDTGTATGLGHLGKVKLLEKPHTGENYLTREMVHQIGRKHALKLRAIAYILGGIVPVIMCTIALFAAPVFFLAIAAVSMLIGLFAERWLFFAEAKHAVSLYY
;
A
#
# COMPACT_ATOMS: atom_id res chain seq x y z
N MET A 1 -8.46 12.05 8.70
CA MET A 1 -9.14 12.47 7.44
C MET A 1 -10.16 11.41 7.06
N HIS A 2 -11.16 11.71 6.22
CA HIS A 2 -12.16 10.73 5.79
C HIS A 2 -11.50 9.65 4.90
N PRO A 3 -11.58 8.36 5.26
CA PRO A 3 -10.97 7.29 4.46
C PRO A 3 -11.77 7.01 3.19
N ALA A 4 -11.24 7.38 2.03
CA ALA A 4 -11.86 7.07 0.74
C ALA A 4 -11.74 5.56 0.42
N ILE A 5 -12.86 4.86 0.37
CA ILE A 5 -12.92 3.39 0.18
C ILE A 5 -12.21 2.95 -1.10
N SER A 6 -12.40 3.69 -2.21
CA SER A 6 -11.77 3.40 -3.49
C SER A 6 -10.24 3.52 -3.45
N VAL A 7 -9.70 4.42 -2.64
CA VAL A 7 -8.25 4.61 -2.43
C VAL A 7 -7.68 3.52 -1.53
N ILE A 8 -8.43 3.09 -0.51
CA ILE A 8 -8.07 1.92 0.31
C ILE A 8 -8.00 0.68 -0.58
N PHE A 9 -9.06 0.42 -1.36
CA PHE A 9 -9.09 -0.70 -2.28
C PHE A 9 -7.95 -0.64 -3.28
N PHE A 10 -7.73 0.52 -3.91
CA PHE A 10 -6.60 0.77 -4.80
C PHE A 10 -5.28 0.35 -4.16
N THR A 11 -4.92 0.93 -3.02
CA THR A 11 -3.58 0.73 -2.42
C THR A 11 -3.34 -0.69 -1.93
N VAL A 12 -4.36 -1.39 -1.40
CA VAL A 12 -4.21 -2.80 -0.98
C VAL A 12 -4.09 -3.73 -2.19
N THR A 13 -5.01 -3.61 -3.15
CA THR A 13 -5.07 -4.54 -4.28
C THR A 13 -3.95 -4.31 -5.28
N SER A 14 -3.63 -3.05 -5.62
CA SER A 14 -2.51 -2.76 -6.51
C SER A 14 -1.18 -3.11 -5.87
N GLY A 15 -1.02 -2.85 -4.56
CA GLY A 15 0.16 -3.26 -3.80
C GLY A 15 0.39 -4.77 -3.84
N ALA A 16 -0.68 -5.57 -3.66
CA ALA A 16 -0.59 -7.03 -3.76
C ALA A 16 -0.29 -7.51 -5.19
N GLY A 17 -0.94 -6.91 -6.19
CA GLY A 17 -0.71 -7.22 -7.60
C GLY A 17 0.71 -6.93 -8.04
N PHE A 18 1.21 -5.72 -7.79
CA PHE A 18 2.60 -5.34 -8.05
C PHE A 18 3.59 -6.19 -7.24
N GLY A 19 3.25 -6.56 -6.00
CA GLY A 19 4.06 -7.47 -5.20
C GLY A 19 4.21 -8.84 -5.86
N LEU A 20 3.11 -9.42 -6.35
CA LEU A 20 3.13 -10.69 -7.06
C LEU A 20 3.89 -10.58 -8.39
N MET A 21 3.69 -9.49 -9.13
CA MET A 21 4.46 -9.18 -10.35
C MET A 21 5.96 -9.07 -10.05
N THR A 22 6.36 -8.50 -8.91
CA THR A 22 7.75 -8.50 -8.46
C THR A 22 8.26 -9.92 -8.25
N MET A 23 7.52 -10.80 -7.57
CA MET A 23 7.95 -12.20 -7.36
C MET A 23 8.10 -12.94 -8.70
N ILE A 24 7.11 -12.82 -9.59
CA ILE A 24 7.15 -13.43 -10.93
C ILE A 24 8.35 -12.87 -11.72
N GLY A 25 8.56 -11.56 -11.70
CA GLY A 25 9.66 -10.90 -12.41
C GLY A 25 11.05 -11.32 -11.89
N LEU A 26 11.19 -11.54 -10.59
CA LEU A 26 12.42 -12.02 -9.96
C LEU A 26 12.70 -13.52 -10.22
N GLY A 27 11.82 -14.22 -10.94
CA GLY A 27 12.03 -15.63 -11.27
C GLY A 27 11.49 -16.61 -10.23
N PHE A 28 10.56 -16.18 -9.35
CA PHE A 28 9.92 -17.10 -8.40
C PHE A 28 9.40 -18.35 -9.13
N PRO A 29 9.72 -19.59 -8.68
CA PRO A 29 9.30 -20.81 -9.37
C PRO A 29 7.78 -20.95 -9.48
N MET A 30 7.28 -20.93 -10.72
CA MET A 30 5.86 -21.07 -11.05
C MET A 30 5.57 -22.42 -11.70
N HIS A 31 4.31 -22.87 -11.66
CA HIS A 31 3.88 -24.02 -12.44
C HIS A 31 4.01 -23.74 -13.94
N GLU A 32 4.29 -24.78 -14.71
CA GLU A 32 4.47 -24.71 -16.16
C GLU A 32 3.15 -24.88 -16.91
N GLY A 33 3.15 -24.48 -18.18
CA GLY A 33 2.00 -24.59 -19.07
C GLY A 33 1.17 -23.31 -19.17
N LEU A 34 0.44 -23.21 -20.28
CA LEU A 34 -0.33 -22.03 -20.68
C LEU A 34 -1.33 -21.58 -19.60
N VAL A 35 -2.09 -22.52 -19.04
CA VAL A 35 -3.13 -22.21 -18.03
C VAL A 35 -2.50 -21.65 -16.75
N ALA A 36 -1.40 -22.26 -16.28
CA ALA A 36 -0.70 -21.79 -15.09
C ALA A 36 -0.10 -20.39 -15.31
N ALA A 37 0.53 -20.16 -16.46
CA ALA A 37 1.06 -18.84 -16.84
C ALA A 37 -0.06 -17.79 -16.89
N PHE A 38 -1.17 -18.10 -17.58
CA PHE A 38 -2.32 -17.21 -17.68
C PHE A 38 -2.91 -16.85 -16.32
N LEU A 39 -3.21 -17.84 -15.47
CA LEU A 39 -3.80 -17.59 -14.15
C LEU A 39 -2.84 -16.81 -13.22
N SER A 40 -1.54 -17.08 -13.29
CA SER A 40 -0.53 -16.36 -12.51
C SER A 40 -0.43 -14.89 -12.91
N CYS A 41 -0.37 -14.64 -14.21
CA CYS A 41 -0.32 -13.29 -14.76
C CYS A 41 -1.65 -12.54 -14.59
N LEU A 42 -2.78 -13.22 -14.71
CA LEU A 42 -4.11 -12.68 -14.46
C LEU A 42 -4.26 -12.27 -12.99
N LEU A 43 -3.79 -13.08 -12.04
CA LEU A 43 -3.85 -12.72 -10.63
C LEU A 43 -3.01 -11.48 -10.33
N GLY A 44 -1.73 -11.45 -10.74
CA GLY A 44 -0.84 -10.32 -10.47
C GLY A 44 -1.25 -9.05 -11.20
N GLY A 45 -1.38 -9.13 -12.53
CA GLY A 45 -1.78 -8.01 -13.37
C GLY A 45 -3.22 -7.57 -13.14
N GLY A 46 -4.14 -8.51 -12.90
CA GLY A 46 -5.54 -8.23 -12.61
C GLY A 46 -5.72 -7.50 -11.29
N LEU A 47 -5.02 -7.89 -10.22
CA LEU A 47 -5.03 -7.15 -8.95
C LEU A 47 -4.44 -5.74 -9.12
N ALA A 48 -3.33 -5.60 -9.86
CA ALA A 48 -2.72 -4.32 -10.16
C ALA A 48 -3.68 -3.38 -10.91
N VAL A 49 -4.28 -3.87 -11.99
CA VAL A 49 -5.23 -3.11 -12.82
C VAL A 49 -6.53 -2.81 -12.07
N ALA A 50 -7.10 -3.78 -11.34
CA ALA A 50 -8.31 -3.56 -10.55
C ALA A 50 -8.10 -2.47 -9.49
N GLY A 51 -6.96 -2.47 -8.82
CA GLY A 51 -6.59 -1.40 -7.90
C GLY A 51 -6.47 -0.06 -8.61
N LEU A 52 -5.69 0.03 -9.69
CA LEU A 52 -5.47 1.27 -10.43
C LEU A 52 -6.78 1.85 -10.98
N LEU A 53 -7.67 1.01 -11.54
CA LEU A 53 -8.97 1.45 -12.03
C LEU A 53 -9.86 1.95 -10.88
N SER A 54 -9.82 1.31 -9.71
CA SER A 54 -10.54 1.78 -8.53
C SER A 54 -10.17 3.21 -8.14
N SER A 55 -8.90 3.60 -8.35
CA SER A 55 -8.47 4.98 -8.12
C SER A 55 -9.20 6.00 -9.01
N THR A 56 -9.75 5.63 -10.16
CA THR A 56 -10.47 6.60 -11.01
C THR A 56 -11.87 6.92 -10.48
N PHE A 57 -12.47 6.05 -9.67
CA PHE A 57 -13.84 6.23 -9.16
C PHE A 57 -13.97 7.32 -8.07
N HIS A 58 -12.87 7.86 -7.53
CA HIS A 58 -12.94 9.03 -6.64
C HIS A 58 -12.75 10.36 -7.37
N LEU A 59 -12.51 10.35 -8.68
CA LEU A 59 -12.35 11.57 -9.47
C LEU A 59 -13.72 12.18 -9.79
N GLY A 60 -13.84 13.51 -9.66
CA GLY A 60 -15.05 14.22 -10.11
C GLY A 60 -15.25 14.20 -11.64
N HIS A 61 -14.16 14.08 -12.40
CA HIS A 61 -14.13 14.04 -13.87
C HIS A 61 -13.24 12.89 -14.37
N PRO A 62 -13.69 11.63 -14.28
CA PRO A 62 -12.88 10.46 -14.64
C PRO A 62 -12.45 10.46 -16.12
N GLU A 63 -13.21 11.09 -17.01
CA GLU A 63 -12.88 11.24 -18.43
C GLU A 63 -11.60 12.07 -18.68
N ARG A 64 -11.19 12.86 -17.67
CA ARG A 64 -9.97 13.69 -17.72
C ARG A 64 -8.79 13.05 -16.98
N ALA A 65 -8.92 11.81 -16.51
CA ALA A 65 -7.87 11.12 -15.75
C ALA A 65 -6.52 11.08 -16.49
N TRP A 66 -6.53 10.97 -17.83
CA TRP A 66 -5.32 10.98 -18.65
C TRP A 66 -4.45 12.24 -18.45
N ARG A 67 -5.06 13.38 -18.09
CA ARG A 67 -4.32 14.64 -17.84
C ARG A 67 -3.40 14.52 -16.62
N ALA A 68 -3.69 13.62 -15.69
CA ALA A 68 -2.85 13.37 -14.52
C ALA A 68 -1.47 12.82 -14.89
N LEU A 69 -1.28 12.30 -16.11
CA LEU A 69 0.01 11.78 -16.61
C LEU A 69 0.98 12.88 -17.11
N SER A 70 0.51 14.12 -17.25
CA SER A 70 1.30 15.20 -17.87
C SER A 70 2.45 15.74 -17.00
N GLN A 71 2.31 15.71 -15.68
CA GLN A 71 3.21 16.38 -14.73
C GLN A 71 4.22 15.44 -14.04
N TRP A 72 4.70 14.41 -14.74
CA TRP A 72 5.56 13.36 -14.16
C TRP A 72 6.91 13.87 -13.62
N ARG A 73 7.36 15.04 -14.06
CA ARG A 73 8.59 15.67 -13.55
C ARG A 73 8.45 16.24 -12.15
N SER A 74 7.26 16.64 -11.73
CA SER A 74 7.01 17.34 -10.45
C SER A 74 6.02 16.61 -9.53
N SER A 75 5.10 15.82 -10.08
CA SER A 75 4.02 15.16 -9.33
C SER A 75 4.26 13.66 -9.15
N TRP A 76 4.26 13.18 -7.90
CA TRP A 76 4.32 11.75 -7.60
C TRP A 76 3.11 10.96 -8.10
N LEU A 77 1.91 11.56 -8.08
CA LEU A 77 0.72 10.95 -8.67
C LEU A 77 0.91 10.68 -10.17
N SER A 78 1.55 11.63 -10.86
CA SER A 78 1.85 11.49 -12.28
C SER A 78 2.94 10.45 -12.55
N ARG A 79 3.98 10.41 -11.71
CA ARG A 79 5.03 9.36 -11.77
C ARG A 79 4.44 7.97 -11.57
N GLU A 80 3.56 7.80 -10.58
CA GLU A 80 2.88 6.53 -10.34
C GLU A 80 2.17 6.02 -11.59
N GLY A 81 1.31 6.85 -12.19
CA GLY A 81 0.56 6.46 -13.39
C GLY A 81 1.46 6.11 -14.57
N VAL A 82 2.49 6.91 -14.86
CA VAL A 82 3.43 6.64 -15.96
C VAL A 82 4.22 5.35 -15.71
N ILE A 83 4.79 5.18 -14.51
CA ILE A 83 5.58 3.97 -14.17
C ILE A 83 4.68 2.74 -14.18
N ALA A 84 3.44 2.83 -13.66
CA ALA A 84 2.46 1.75 -13.67
C ALA A 84 2.14 1.30 -15.10
N ILE A 85 1.83 2.23 -16.00
CA ILE A 85 1.51 1.92 -17.41
C ILE A 85 2.69 1.23 -18.09
N VAL A 86 3.89 1.80 -17.97
CA VAL A 86 5.10 1.20 -18.56
C VAL A 86 5.34 -0.20 -18.00
N THR A 87 5.25 -0.37 -16.68
CA THR A 87 5.43 -1.66 -16.01
C THR A 87 4.40 -2.70 -16.48
N LEU A 88 3.14 -2.32 -16.61
CA LEU A 88 2.07 -3.20 -17.08
C LEU A 88 2.25 -3.60 -18.54
N LEU A 89 2.74 -2.71 -19.41
CA LEU A 89 3.05 -3.04 -20.81
C LEU A 89 4.22 -4.04 -20.89
N ILE A 90 5.28 -3.82 -20.11
CA ILE A 90 6.42 -4.74 -20.03
C ILE A 90 5.95 -6.10 -19.46
N PHE A 91 5.09 -6.09 -18.44
CA PHE A 91 4.54 -7.31 -17.87
C PHE A 91 3.60 -8.06 -18.82
N ALA A 92 2.80 -7.34 -19.62
CA ALA A 92 1.97 -7.95 -20.65
C ALA A 92 2.82 -8.65 -21.71
N ALA A 93 3.90 -8.00 -22.18
CA ALA A 93 4.87 -8.63 -23.08
C ALA A 93 5.52 -9.88 -22.44
N TYR A 94 5.94 -9.77 -21.18
CA TYR A 94 6.49 -10.90 -20.41
C TYR A 94 5.50 -12.06 -20.31
N ALA A 95 4.25 -11.77 -19.96
CA ALA A 95 3.18 -12.75 -19.83
C ALA A 95 2.88 -13.45 -21.17
N LEU A 96 2.80 -12.69 -22.26
CA LEU A 96 2.57 -13.25 -23.60
C LEU A 96 3.70 -14.20 -24.00
N ILE A 97 4.96 -13.80 -23.84
CA ILE A 97 6.10 -14.68 -24.13
C ILE A 97 5.99 -15.96 -23.30
N TRP A 98 5.82 -15.83 -21.98
CA TRP A 98 5.69 -16.99 -21.11
C TRP A 98 4.54 -17.92 -21.50
N MET A 99 3.37 -17.37 -21.87
CA MET A 99 2.22 -18.16 -22.30
C MET A 99 2.45 -18.91 -23.62
N PHE A 100 3.09 -18.27 -24.61
CA PHE A 100 3.24 -18.85 -25.94
C PHE A 100 4.48 -19.75 -26.10
N THR A 101 5.56 -19.46 -25.37
CA THR A 101 6.82 -20.21 -25.52
C THR A 101 7.16 -21.05 -24.30
N GLY A 102 6.50 -20.81 -23.15
CA GLY A 102 6.90 -21.39 -21.86
C GLY A 102 8.11 -20.70 -21.23
N GLU A 103 8.79 -19.81 -21.94
CA GLU A 103 10.03 -19.18 -21.50
C GLU A 103 9.78 -17.93 -20.65
N ARG A 104 10.59 -17.79 -19.59
CA ARG A 104 10.55 -16.63 -18.67
C ARG A 104 11.83 -15.82 -18.80
N ILE A 105 11.82 -14.85 -19.71
CA ILE A 105 12.99 -14.02 -20.03
C ILE A 105 13.41 -13.17 -18.83
N ALA A 106 14.55 -13.51 -18.20
CA ALA A 106 15.00 -12.89 -16.96
C ALA A 106 15.19 -11.36 -17.03
N PRO A 107 15.85 -10.77 -18.05
CA PRO A 107 15.97 -9.31 -18.15
C PRO A 107 14.62 -8.58 -18.15
N LEU A 108 13.63 -9.14 -18.85
CA LEU A 108 12.28 -8.58 -18.90
C LEU A 108 11.57 -8.73 -17.54
N GLY A 109 11.77 -9.87 -16.88
CA GLY A 109 11.31 -10.09 -15.51
C GLY A 109 11.89 -9.09 -14.50
N TRP A 110 13.19 -8.79 -14.58
CA TRP A 110 13.84 -7.80 -13.72
C TRP A 110 13.27 -6.39 -13.95
N ALA A 111 13.00 -6.03 -15.20
CA ALA A 111 12.34 -4.76 -15.53
C ALA A 111 10.92 -4.69 -14.94
N VAL A 112 10.14 -5.77 -15.01
CA VAL A 112 8.82 -5.87 -14.34
C VAL A 112 8.97 -5.71 -12.83
N ALA A 113 9.92 -6.40 -12.22
CA ALA A 113 10.11 -6.37 -10.77
C ALA A 113 10.51 -4.97 -10.28
N ALA A 114 11.47 -4.33 -10.95
CA ALA A 114 11.90 -2.98 -10.64
C ALA A 114 10.76 -1.96 -10.87
N GLY A 115 10.05 -2.06 -12.00
CA GLY A 115 8.92 -1.21 -12.33
C GLY A 115 7.80 -1.32 -11.29
N SER A 116 7.47 -2.54 -10.87
CA SER A 116 6.43 -2.81 -9.86
C SER A 116 6.77 -2.18 -8.51
N LEU A 117 8.01 -2.34 -8.04
CA LEU A 117 8.49 -1.72 -6.81
C LEU A 117 8.53 -0.19 -6.92
N LEU A 118 8.95 0.35 -8.07
CA LEU A 118 8.93 1.79 -8.31
C LEU A 118 7.51 2.36 -8.34
N THR A 119 6.53 1.64 -8.88
CA THR A 119 5.12 2.05 -8.83
C THR A 119 4.61 2.11 -7.40
N VAL A 120 4.87 1.08 -6.58
CA VAL A 120 4.48 1.06 -5.17
C VAL A 120 5.18 2.17 -4.39
N TYR A 121 6.45 2.42 -4.67
CA TYR A 121 7.20 3.54 -4.10
C TYR A 121 6.57 4.88 -4.49
N ALA A 122 6.29 5.11 -5.77
CA ALA A 122 5.64 6.33 -6.25
C ALA A 122 4.27 6.55 -5.60
N THR A 123 3.45 5.48 -5.48
CA THR A 123 2.16 5.49 -4.77
C THR A 123 2.34 5.98 -3.33
N SER A 124 3.31 5.41 -2.62
CA SER A 124 3.56 5.78 -1.22
C SER A 124 4.06 7.22 -1.05
N MET A 125 4.79 7.74 -2.04
CA MET A 125 5.33 9.10 -2.04
C MET A 125 4.25 10.16 -2.23
N ILE A 126 3.08 9.80 -2.79
CA ILE A 126 1.90 10.68 -2.78
C ILE A 126 1.59 11.12 -1.35
N TYR A 127 1.70 10.21 -0.37
CA TYR A 127 1.47 10.49 1.04
C TYR A 127 2.72 10.96 1.77
N ALA A 128 3.86 10.32 1.53
CA ALA A 128 5.08 10.59 2.28
C ALA A 128 5.64 12.00 2.06
N GLN A 129 5.32 12.65 0.95
CA GLN A 129 5.73 14.03 0.69
C GLN A 129 4.88 15.09 1.41
N LEU A 130 3.69 14.73 1.92
CA LEU A 130 2.71 15.70 2.43
C LEU A 130 3.10 16.20 3.82
N LYS A 131 3.86 17.30 3.85
CA LYS A 131 4.23 18.00 5.09
C LYS A 131 3.01 18.41 5.94
N THR A 132 1.87 18.64 5.30
CA THR A 132 0.61 19.00 5.95
C THR A 132 0.00 17.86 6.77
N VAL A 133 0.50 16.63 6.63
CA VAL A 133 0.05 15.45 7.40
C VAL A 133 1.28 14.79 8.06
N PRO A 134 1.68 15.22 9.27
CA PRO A 134 2.91 14.75 9.92
C PRO A 134 3.01 13.23 10.11
N ASN A 135 1.87 12.56 10.32
CA ASN A 135 1.76 11.11 10.41
C ASN A 135 2.30 10.42 9.15
N TRP A 136 1.96 10.95 7.97
CA TRP A 136 2.38 10.38 6.68
C TRP A 136 3.77 10.84 6.26
N HIS A 137 4.16 12.07 6.62
CA HIS A 137 5.45 12.64 6.24
C HIS A 137 6.62 11.98 6.98
N SER A 138 7.06 10.83 6.46
CA SER A 138 8.09 9.98 7.04
C SER A 138 8.67 9.02 6.02
N LYS A 139 9.96 8.67 6.16
CA LYS A 139 10.58 7.56 5.41
C LYS A 139 9.98 6.20 5.75
N LEU A 140 9.30 6.07 6.89
CA LEU A 140 8.62 4.83 7.26
C LEU A 140 7.38 4.56 6.38
N THR A 141 6.76 5.60 5.79
CA THR A 141 5.60 5.45 4.91
C THR A 141 5.93 4.65 3.65
N PRO A 142 6.93 5.02 2.82
CA PRO A 142 7.32 4.20 1.68
C PRO A 142 7.79 2.80 2.08
N LEU A 143 8.48 2.66 3.21
CA LEU A 143 8.88 1.34 3.72
C LEU A 143 7.65 0.46 4.04
N CYS A 144 6.61 0.98 4.69
CA CYS A 144 5.39 0.20 4.95
C CYS A 144 4.75 -0.29 3.64
N TYR A 145 4.62 0.58 2.63
CA TYR A 145 3.99 0.23 1.36
C TYR A 145 4.80 -0.85 0.61
N LEU A 146 6.12 -0.66 0.52
CA LEU A 146 7.00 -1.61 -0.17
C LEU A 146 7.02 -2.97 0.52
N PHE A 147 7.19 -3.02 1.85
CA PHE A 147 7.25 -4.28 2.57
C PHE A 147 5.90 -5.02 2.61
N PHE A 148 4.78 -4.32 2.72
CA PHE A 148 3.47 -4.97 2.61
C PHE A 148 3.18 -5.46 1.19
N SER A 149 3.61 -4.73 0.16
CA SER A 149 3.50 -5.16 -1.24
C SER A 149 4.34 -6.43 -1.48
N VAL A 150 5.62 -6.42 -1.14
CA VAL A 150 6.50 -7.59 -1.30
C VAL A 150 5.99 -8.79 -0.51
N THR A 151 5.55 -8.58 0.74
CA THR A 151 5.10 -9.68 1.60
C THR A 151 3.78 -10.29 1.11
N SER A 152 2.80 -9.47 0.72
CA SER A 152 1.56 -9.97 0.12
C SER A 152 1.81 -10.65 -1.23
N GLY A 153 2.73 -10.10 -2.03
CA GLY A 153 3.20 -10.71 -3.28
C GLY A 153 3.85 -12.07 -3.08
N LEU A 154 4.70 -12.20 -2.06
CA LEU A 154 5.35 -13.46 -1.69
C LEU A 154 4.36 -14.50 -1.19
N LEU A 155 3.37 -14.10 -0.40
CA LEU A 155 2.26 -14.98 0.02
C LEU A 155 1.45 -15.49 -1.17
N LEU A 156 1.06 -14.59 -2.08
CA LEU A 156 0.35 -14.96 -3.30
C LEU A 156 1.21 -15.89 -4.17
N ALA A 157 2.49 -15.56 -4.37
CA ALA A 157 3.42 -16.39 -5.13
C ALA A 157 3.61 -17.78 -4.49
N GLY A 158 3.70 -17.85 -3.16
CA GLY A 158 3.75 -19.13 -2.43
C GLY A 158 2.46 -19.94 -2.57
N MET A 159 1.31 -19.29 -2.66
CA MET A 159 0.01 -19.93 -2.86
C MET A 159 -0.13 -20.54 -4.26
N ILE A 160 0.30 -19.84 -5.31
CA ILE A 160 0.08 -20.26 -6.72
C ILE A 160 1.31 -20.82 -7.42
N GLY A 161 2.48 -20.74 -6.80
CA GLY A 161 3.75 -21.22 -7.35
C GLY A 161 4.15 -22.60 -6.83
N LYS A 162 5.29 -23.09 -7.31
CA LYS A 162 5.83 -24.43 -6.98
C LYS A 162 7.08 -24.40 -6.11
N ALA A 163 7.49 -23.22 -5.64
CA ALA A 163 8.70 -23.06 -4.85
C ALA A 163 8.51 -23.63 -3.44
N ALA A 164 9.04 -24.83 -3.18
CA ALA A 164 9.11 -25.36 -1.81
C ALA A 164 10.18 -24.65 -0.97
N PHE A 165 11.28 -24.22 -1.61
CA PHE A 165 12.41 -23.54 -0.99
C PHE A 165 12.81 -22.29 -1.76
N ILE A 166 13.23 -21.26 -1.02
CA ILE A 166 13.78 -19.99 -1.51
C ILE A 166 15.04 -19.71 -0.69
N LEU A 167 16.16 -19.46 -1.37
CA LEU A 167 17.46 -19.20 -0.71
C LEU A 167 17.87 -20.30 0.30
N GLY A 168 17.55 -21.56 -0.01
CA GLY A 168 17.86 -22.71 0.86
C GLY A 168 16.94 -22.88 2.08
N LEU A 169 15.96 -22.01 2.28
CA LEU A 169 14.98 -22.09 3.37
C LEU A 169 13.58 -22.43 2.82
N PRO A 170 12.72 -23.11 3.59
CA PRO A 170 11.35 -23.34 3.19
C PRO A 170 10.64 -22.01 2.88
N THR A 171 9.87 -21.97 1.80
CA THR A 171 9.13 -20.76 1.38
C THR A 171 8.28 -20.15 2.51
N PRO A 172 7.54 -20.92 3.33
CA PRO A 172 6.79 -20.36 4.45
C PRO A 172 7.67 -19.66 5.50
N THR A 173 8.91 -20.12 5.71
CA THR A 173 9.87 -19.47 6.62
C THR A 173 10.27 -18.09 6.12
N ILE A 174 10.58 -17.96 4.82
CA ILE A 174 10.89 -16.65 4.22
C ILE A 174 9.69 -15.71 4.32
N ILE A 175 8.47 -16.22 4.12
CA ILE A 175 7.24 -15.44 4.27
C ILE A 175 7.05 -14.95 5.71
N VAL A 176 7.29 -15.80 6.72
CA VAL A 176 7.20 -15.40 8.13
C VAL A 176 8.21 -14.29 8.47
N VAL A 177 9.44 -14.39 7.95
CA VAL A 177 10.45 -13.34 8.13
C VAL A 177 9.99 -12.02 7.47
N ALA A 178 9.48 -12.07 6.24
CA ALA A 178 8.97 -10.90 5.53
C ALA A 178 7.78 -10.25 6.28
N LEU A 179 6.83 -11.05 6.76
CA LEU A 179 5.72 -10.61 7.62
C LEU A 179 6.23 -9.91 8.89
N GLY A 180 7.20 -10.53 9.57
CA GLY A 180 7.81 -9.96 10.78
C GLY A 180 8.41 -8.59 10.51
N ILE A 181 9.21 -8.46 9.44
CA ILE A 181 9.83 -7.18 9.07
C ILE A 181 8.77 -6.13 8.73
N ALA A 182 7.78 -6.48 7.89
CA ALA A 182 6.71 -5.56 7.49
C ALA A 182 5.92 -5.02 8.70
N TRP A 183 5.55 -5.90 9.63
CA TRP A 183 4.80 -5.51 10.82
C TRP A 183 5.65 -4.79 11.87
N VAL A 184 6.96 -5.08 11.97
CA VAL A 184 7.88 -4.28 12.79
C VAL A 184 7.98 -2.85 12.26
N ILE A 185 8.20 -2.68 10.95
CA ILE A 185 8.24 -1.35 10.31
C ILE A 185 6.93 -0.61 10.58
N LYS A 186 5.78 -1.29 10.41
CA LYS A 186 4.47 -0.69 10.67
C LYS A 186 4.26 -0.33 12.14
N SER A 187 4.74 -1.16 13.06
CA SER A 187 4.68 -0.89 14.50
C SER A 187 5.48 0.36 14.86
N VAL A 188 6.69 0.51 14.30
CA VAL A 188 7.52 1.70 14.47
C VAL A 188 6.85 2.93 13.84
N TRP A 189 6.24 2.77 12.66
CA TRP A 189 5.45 3.83 12.03
C TRP A 189 4.31 4.31 12.92
N TRP A 190 3.53 3.40 13.52
CA TRP A 190 2.43 3.76 14.42
C TRP A 190 2.91 4.43 15.70
N ARG A 191 3.97 3.92 16.34
CA ARG A 191 4.55 4.58 17.52
C ARG A 191 4.94 6.02 17.22
N ARG A 192 5.59 6.26 16.07
CA ARG A 192 5.91 7.63 15.62
C ARG A 192 4.64 8.44 15.34
N ALA A 193 3.66 7.86 14.67
CA ALA A 193 2.42 8.54 14.31
C ALA A 193 1.59 8.95 15.55
N ASP A 194 1.70 8.20 16.64
CA ASP A 194 1.05 8.49 17.93
C ASP A 194 1.73 9.64 18.67
N THR A 195 3.05 9.80 18.53
CA THR A 195 3.83 10.83 19.23
C THR A 195 3.99 12.12 18.43
N ILE A 196 4.00 12.06 17.10
CA ILE A 196 4.29 13.23 16.27
C ILE A 196 3.12 14.22 16.24
N GLY A 197 3.43 15.50 16.42
CA GLY A 197 2.50 16.62 16.38
C GLY A 197 2.86 17.66 15.31
N PHE A 198 2.01 18.67 15.18
CA PHE A 198 2.26 19.78 14.25
C PHE A 198 3.45 20.66 14.68
N SER A 199 3.68 20.78 16.00
CA SER A 199 4.83 21.48 16.56
C SER A 199 6.16 20.91 16.06
N ASP A 200 6.26 19.59 15.91
CA ASP A 200 7.46 18.91 15.39
C ASP A 200 7.71 19.21 13.90
N THR A 201 6.68 19.69 13.19
CA THR A 201 6.75 20.14 11.80
C THR A 201 6.85 21.65 11.66
N GLY A 202 7.03 22.39 12.77
CA GLY A 202 7.10 23.85 12.78
C GLY A 202 5.77 24.54 12.43
N SER A 203 4.66 23.81 12.56
CA SER A 203 3.32 24.32 12.27
C SER A 203 2.51 24.47 13.56
N ASP A 204 1.99 25.67 13.80
CA ASP A 204 1.09 25.96 14.90
C ASP A 204 -0.03 26.93 14.44
N THR A 205 -0.90 27.34 15.34
CA THR A 205 -1.99 28.27 15.04
C THR A 205 -1.47 29.62 14.53
N GLY A 206 -0.31 30.07 15.01
CA GLY A 206 0.30 31.34 14.61
C GLY A 206 0.91 31.30 13.21
N THR A 207 1.62 30.22 12.86
CA THR A 207 2.16 30.05 11.50
C THR A 207 1.06 29.74 10.49
N ALA A 208 0.01 29.00 10.89
CA ALA A 208 -1.15 28.75 10.04
C ALA A 208 -1.93 30.03 9.72
N THR A 209 -2.17 30.91 10.70
CA THR A 209 -2.93 32.16 10.50
C THR A 209 -2.08 33.34 10.03
N GLY A 210 -0.76 33.21 10.04
CA GLY A 210 0.17 34.32 9.82
C GLY A 210 0.26 35.31 10.99
N LEU A 211 -0.49 35.09 12.07
CA LEU A 211 -0.56 35.98 13.24
C LEU A 211 0.53 35.69 14.29
N GLY A 212 1.38 34.68 14.09
CA GLY A 212 2.43 34.30 15.05
C GLY A 212 3.41 35.43 15.39
N HIS A 213 3.61 36.39 14.47
CA HIS A 213 4.44 37.58 14.71
C HIS A 213 3.87 38.52 15.77
N LEU A 214 2.57 38.41 16.10
CA LEU A 214 1.89 39.17 17.15
C LEU A 214 1.99 38.50 18.54
N GLY A 215 2.62 37.33 18.63
CA GLY A 215 2.76 36.55 19.86
C GLY A 215 1.96 35.24 19.85
N LYS A 216 1.67 34.71 21.04
CA LYS A 216 1.01 33.39 21.19
C LYS A 216 -0.47 33.48 20.79
N VAL A 217 -0.77 33.02 19.58
CA VAL A 217 -2.13 32.96 19.03
C VAL A 217 -2.98 31.93 19.77
N LYS A 218 -4.11 32.37 20.31
CA LYS A 218 -5.13 31.52 20.93
C LYS A 218 -6.46 31.72 20.20
N LEU A 219 -7.20 30.64 20.02
CA LEU A 219 -8.54 30.69 19.48
C LEU A 219 -9.47 31.33 20.53
N LEU A 220 -10.08 32.48 20.20
CA LEU A 220 -11.10 33.12 21.03
C LEU A 220 -12.47 32.49 20.79
N GLU A 221 -12.88 32.43 19.53
CA GLU A 221 -14.12 31.83 19.07
C GLU A 221 -13.88 31.14 17.72
N LYS A 222 -14.59 30.04 17.45
CA LYS A 222 -14.50 29.35 16.16
C LYS A 222 -15.20 30.19 15.09
N PRO A 223 -14.64 30.28 13.87
CA PRO A 223 -15.26 31.04 12.78
C PRO A 223 -16.51 30.35 12.20
N HIS A 224 -17.02 29.29 12.84
CA HIS A 224 -18.17 28.53 12.40
C HIS A 224 -18.95 27.97 13.59
N THR A 225 -20.28 27.96 13.47
CA THR A 225 -21.20 27.41 14.48
C THR A 225 -21.59 25.96 14.23
N GLY A 226 -21.34 25.43 13.02
CA GLY A 226 -21.65 24.06 12.62
C GLY A 226 -20.51 23.38 11.86
N GLU A 227 -20.71 22.13 11.44
CA GLU A 227 -19.74 21.43 10.59
C GLU A 227 -19.71 22.01 9.17
N ASN A 228 -18.52 22.12 8.61
CA ASN A 228 -18.28 22.43 7.20
C ASN A 228 -17.54 21.27 6.50
N TYR A 229 -17.35 21.41 5.18
CA TYR A 229 -16.64 20.43 4.36
C TYR A 229 -15.25 20.05 4.94
N LEU A 230 -14.43 21.03 5.34
CA LEU A 230 -13.09 20.79 5.89
C LEU A 230 -13.13 20.03 7.22
N THR A 231 -14.09 20.34 8.09
CA THR A 231 -14.23 19.61 9.37
C THR A 231 -14.67 18.16 9.16
N ARG A 232 -15.49 17.88 8.14
CA ARG A 232 -15.94 16.52 7.80
C ARG A 232 -14.86 15.69 7.13
N GLU A 233 -14.16 16.28 6.16
CA GLU A 233 -13.15 15.60 5.34
C GLU A 233 -11.77 15.55 6.00
N MET A 234 -11.30 16.68 6.52
CA MET A 234 -9.91 16.84 6.99
C MET A 234 -9.78 16.67 8.50
N VAL A 235 -10.80 17.07 9.27
CA VAL A 235 -10.86 16.96 10.74
C VAL A 235 -11.76 15.79 11.18
N HIS A 236 -11.76 14.70 10.41
CA HIS A 236 -12.57 13.52 10.68
C HIS A 236 -12.25 12.90 12.05
N GLN A 237 -13.22 12.88 12.96
CA GLN A 237 -13.01 12.47 14.36
C GLN A 237 -13.34 11.00 14.66
N ILE A 238 -14.15 10.34 13.81
CA ILE A 238 -14.70 8.99 14.07
C ILE A 238 -13.60 7.92 14.08
N GLY A 239 -12.55 8.10 13.26
CA GLY A 239 -11.39 7.21 13.19
C GLY A 239 -10.71 6.92 14.53
N ARG A 240 -10.70 7.89 15.44
CA ARG A 240 -10.03 7.77 16.74
C ARG A 240 -10.79 6.87 17.73
N LYS A 241 -12.12 6.83 17.67
CA LYS A 241 -12.95 6.08 18.62
C LYS A 241 -12.77 4.55 18.48
N HIS A 242 -12.50 4.08 17.27
CA HIS A 242 -12.35 2.65 16.97
C HIS A 242 -10.92 2.25 16.62
N ALA A 243 -9.95 3.17 16.76
CA ALA A 243 -8.58 2.97 16.33
C ALA A 243 -7.95 1.70 16.94
N LEU A 244 -8.09 1.49 18.25
CA LEU A 244 -7.53 0.31 18.94
C LEU A 244 -8.13 -1.01 18.43
N LYS A 245 -9.45 -1.06 18.22
CA LYS A 245 -10.12 -2.28 17.70
C LYS A 245 -9.64 -2.61 16.29
N LEU A 246 -9.55 -1.60 15.43
CA LEU A 246 -9.07 -1.79 14.06
C LEU A 246 -7.57 -2.12 14.00
N ARG A 247 -6.75 -1.59 14.92
CA ARG A 247 -5.34 -1.96 15.03
C ARG A 247 -5.22 -3.43 15.43
N ALA A 248 -6.06 -3.90 16.35
CA ALA A 248 -6.13 -5.31 16.73
C ALA A 248 -6.51 -6.18 15.52
N ILE A 249 -7.55 -5.80 14.75
CA ILE A 249 -7.95 -6.51 13.53
C ILE A 249 -6.79 -6.56 12.52
N ALA A 250 -6.12 -5.42 12.29
CA ALA A 250 -4.98 -5.33 11.40
C ALA A 250 -3.83 -6.26 11.83
N TYR A 251 -3.43 -6.28 13.11
CA TYR A 251 -2.39 -7.19 13.59
C TYR A 251 -2.82 -8.66 13.56
N ILE A 252 -4.05 -8.97 13.96
CA ILE A 252 -4.55 -10.34 14.04
C ILE A 252 -4.67 -10.93 12.63
N LEU A 253 -5.44 -10.28 11.75
CA LEU A 253 -5.69 -10.81 10.41
C LEU A 253 -4.48 -10.57 9.48
N GLY A 254 -3.79 -9.45 9.65
CA GLY A 254 -2.68 -9.06 8.78
C GLY A 254 -1.33 -9.68 9.14
N GLY A 255 -1.13 -10.09 10.40
CA GLY A 255 0.14 -10.59 10.92
C GLY A 255 0.04 -11.95 11.61
N ILE A 256 -0.70 -12.04 12.71
CA ILE A 256 -0.74 -13.23 13.57
C ILE A 256 -1.30 -14.45 12.82
N VAL A 257 -2.48 -14.32 12.21
CA VAL A 257 -3.10 -15.43 11.46
C VAL A 257 -2.20 -15.87 10.30
N PRO A 258 -1.68 -14.98 9.43
CA PRO A 258 -0.73 -15.36 8.39
C PRO A 258 0.51 -16.08 8.93
N VAL A 259 1.10 -15.65 10.04
CA VAL A 259 2.26 -16.30 10.65
C VAL A 259 1.93 -17.72 11.12
N ILE A 260 0.78 -17.91 11.78
CA ILE A 260 0.35 -19.24 12.23
C ILE A 260 0.10 -20.15 11.02
N MET A 261 -0.61 -19.66 10.01
CA MET A 261 -0.89 -20.43 8.80
C MET A 261 0.38 -20.81 8.03
N CYS A 262 1.34 -19.89 7.89
CA CYS A 262 2.64 -20.19 7.28
C CYS A 262 3.44 -21.20 8.11
N THR A 263 3.37 -21.13 9.44
CA THR A 263 4.03 -22.12 10.31
C THR A 263 3.42 -23.51 10.13
N ILE A 264 2.08 -23.61 10.04
CA ILE A 264 1.39 -24.89 9.76
C ILE A 264 1.75 -25.41 8.36
N ALA A 265 1.88 -24.52 7.38
CA ALA A 265 2.28 -24.86 6.01
C ALA A 265 3.67 -25.51 5.90
N LEU A 266 4.51 -25.44 6.95
CA LEU A 266 5.78 -26.18 7.00
C LEU A 266 5.61 -27.69 7.17
N PHE A 267 4.49 -28.12 7.75
CA PHE A 267 4.25 -29.51 8.16
C PHE A 267 3.03 -30.14 7.48
N ALA A 268 2.22 -29.35 6.76
CA ALA A 268 0.95 -29.77 6.19
C ALA A 268 0.74 -29.17 4.79
N ALA A 269 -0.42 -29.42 4.16
CA ALA A 269 -0.79 -29.00 2.81
C ALA A 269 -0.52 -27.49 2.55
N PRO A 270 0.63 -27.12 1.93
CA PRO A 270 1.14 -25.76 2.02
C PRO A 270 0.26 -24.78 1.26
N VAL A 271 -0.28 -25.18 0.10
CA VAL A 271 -1.13 -24.33 -0.74
C VAL A 271 -2.39 -23.85 0.01
N PHE A 272 -3.08 -24.74 0.73
CA PHE A 272 -4.32 -24.41 1.43
C PHE A 272 -4.07 -23.38 2.55
N PHE A 273 -3.05 -23.61 3.37
CA PHE A 273 -2.73 -22.69 4.47
C PHE A 273 -2.13 -21.37 3.97
N LEU A 274 -1.33 -21.38 2.90
CA LEU A 274 -0.83 -20.15 2.27
C LEU A 274 -1.97 -19.34 1.64
N ALA A 275 -3.01 -19.98 1.11
CA ALA A 275 -4.21 -19.28 0.63
C ALA A 275 -4.95 -18.56 1.75
N ILE A 276 -5.17 -19.24 2.88
CA ILE A 276 -5.78 -18.62 4.08
C ILE A 276 -4.90 -17.46 4.57
N ALA A 277 -3.58 -17.65 4.62
CA ALA A 277 -2.64 -16.61 5.02
C ALA A 277 -2.71 -15.38 4.10
N ALA A 278 -2.75 -15.58 2.78
CA ALA A 278 -2.84 -14.51 1.80
C ALA A 278 -4.16 -13.72 1.95
N VAL A 279 -5.30 -14.41 2.00
CA VAL A 279 -6.62 -13.76 2.15
C VAL A 279 -6.71 -13.02 3.48
N SER A 280 -6.31 -13.66 4.58
CA SER A 280 -6.28 -13.04 5.91
C SER A 280 -5.40 -11.79 5.89
N MET A 281 -4.22 -11.87 5.29
CA MET A 281 -3.31 -10.72 5.19
C MET A 281 -3.97 -9.55 4.47
N LEU A 282 -4.60 -9.80 3.31
CA LEU A 282 -5.27 -8.75 2.55
C LEU A 282 -6.38 -8.08 3.37
N ILE A 283 -7.21 -8.86 4.08
CA ILE A 283 -8.24 -8.31 4.98
C ILE A 283 -7.63 -7.45 6.09
N GLY A 284 -6.54 -7.91 6.70
CA GLY A 284 -5.79 -7.12 7.69
C GLY A 284 -5.22 -5.82 7.11
N LEU A 285 -4.74 -5.85 5.87
CA LEU A 285 -4.26 -4.66 5.15
C LEU A 285 -5.39 -3.67 4.84
N PHE A 286 -6.61 -4.12 4.56
CA PHE A 286 -7.75 -3.21 4.42
C PHE A 286 -8.02 -2.43 5.71
N ALA A 287 -7.98 -3.11 6.88
CA ALA A 287 -8.13 -2.45 8.18
C ALA A 287 -6.96 -1.49 8.47
N GLU A 288 -5.72 -1.90 8.15
CA GLU A 288 -4.54 -1.06 8.32
C GLU A 288 -4.56 0.19 7.42
N ARG A 289 -4.94 0.03 6.15
CA ARG A 289 -5.04 1.16 5.20
C ARG A 289 -6.16 2.11 5.58
N TRP A 290 -7.29 1.58 6.06
CA TRP A 290 -8.35 2.42 6.61
C TRP A 290 -7.84 3.27 7.79
N LEU A 291 -7.09 2.66 8.73
CA LEU A 291 -6.48 3.37 9.85
C LEU A 291 -5.45 4.41 9.43
N PHE A 292 -4.63 4.09 8.43
CA PHE A 292 -3.64 5.01 7.88
C PHE A 292 -4.29 6.35 7.47
N PHE A 293 -5.51 6.33 6.91
CA PHE A 293 -6.26 7.53 6.55
C PHE A 293 -7.05 8.13 7.72
N ALA A 294 -7.69 7.28 8.52
CA ALA A 294 -8.53 7.70 9.64
C ALA A 294 -7.73 8.43 10.73
N GLU A 295 -6.51 7.99 11.02
CA GLU A 295 -5.63 8.58 12.05
C GLU A 295 -4.90 9.83 11.56
N ALA A 296 -4.97 10.14 10.26
CA ALA A 296 -4.30 11.29 9.67
C ALA A 296 -4.84 12.63 10.20
N LYS A 297 -3.94 13.46 10.74
CA LYS A 297 -4.20 14.83 11.18
C LYS A 297 -3.67 15.79 10.12
N HIS A 298 -4.55 16.58 9.49
CA HIS A 298 -4.17 17.57 8.49
C HIS A 298 -3.97 18.94 9.13
N ALA A 299 -2.92 19.67 8.73
CA ALA A 299 -2.55 20.98 9.30
C ALA A 299 -3.66 22.05 9.19
N VAL A 300 -4.65 21.84 8.33
CA VAL A 300 -5.86 22.69 8.26
C VAL A 300 -6.62 22.72 9.59
N SER A 301 -6.48 21.70 10.44
CA SER A 301 -7.08 21.71 11.77
C SER A 301 -6.49 22.78 12.69
N LEU A 302 -5.38 23.43 12.33
CA LEU A 302 -4.80 24.55 13.08
C LEU A 302 -5.56 25.88 12.86
N TYR A 303 -6.43 25.96 11.85
CA TYR A 303 -7.33 27.10 11.65
C TYR A 303 -8.63 27.00 12.48
N TYR A 304 -8.87 25.86 13.12
CA TYR A 304 -10.13 25.49 13.78
C TYR A 304 -9.92 25.15 15.26
#